data_AF-A0A7X1P5K1-F1
#
_entry.id   AF-A0A7X1P5K1-F1
#
_cell.length_a   1.000
_cell.length_b   1.000
_cell.length_c   1.000
_cell.angle_alpha   90.00
_cell.angle_beta   90.00
_cell.angle_gamma   90.00
#
_symmetry.space_group_name_H-M   'P 1'
#
loop_
_entity.id
_entity.type
_entity.pdbx_description
1 polymer ?
#
loop_
_entity_poly.entity_id
_entity_poly.type
_entity_poly.pdbx_seq_one_letter_code
_entity_poly.pdbx_strand_id
1 'polypeptide(L)'
;MATLTDREYDAELHRLHDQLLIMGARVEEMIANSMRALVERDTDVAQRTIEFDHQINRLEVEIDELCLRILARRQPVASDLRLITLALKLVTDLERIGDIGVNICERVIELNMEPPLKQYVDLPRMAQIVQGMIRDALDAFVNADVDRSRDVVERDRVVDAYYGQIFRELLTYMMEDTRNIYRAIRLQSIAKYLERIGDHATNLAEMVIFMVLGKDVRHLGSMTEPSARRMPRGILFLCRQNAARSQMAEALARKRLPSGIHIASAGSEPAAAVNPWAVRTMQEVGLDISSQQPKPLAEVAWGDFDTVVTLCAEEVCVVPPRGLRQYHWPLDDPAAVAGTDAEIQAAFRATRDEIERWLRELVEGFR
;
A
#
# COMPACT_ATOMS: atom_id res chain seq x y z
N MET A 1 -8.16 -26.51 39.84
CA MET A 1 -7.73 -26.90 38.47
C MET A 1 -7.75 -25.73 37.48
N ALA A 2 -8.55 -24.67 37.69
CA ALA A 2 -8.53 -23.48 36.83
C ALA A 2 -7.23 -22.63 36.93
N THR A 3 -6.37 -22.80 37.94
CA THR A 3 -5.22 -21.92 38.20
C THR A 3 -3.88 -22.34 37.58
N LEU A 4 -3.69 -23.61 37.20
CA LEU A 4 -2.45 -24.07 36.56
C LEU A 4 -2.54 -23.90 35.04
N THR A 5 -3.71 -24.24 34.47
CA THR A 5 -4.04 -24.14 33.05
C THR A 5 -3.98 -22.72 32.51
N ASP A 6 -4.35 -21.73 33.35
CA ASP A 6 -4.32 -20.30 33.03
C ASP A 6 -2.89 -19.77 32.98
N ARG A 7 -2.06 -20.13 33.98
CA ARG A 7 -0.63 -19.77 34.01
C ARG A 7 0.18 -20.35 32.85
N GLU A 8 -0.13 -21.59 32.46
CA GLU A 8 0.49 -22.21 31.29
C GLU A 8 0.08 -21.51 29.99
N TYR A 9 -1.18 -21.09 29.90
CA TYR A 9 -1.68 -20.35 28.73
C TYR A 9 -1.06 -18.96 28.63
N ASP A 10 -1.01 -18.21 29.74
CA ASP A 10 -0.32 -16.92 29.81
C ASP A 10 1.16 -17.08 29.44
N ALA A 11 1.83 -18.15 29.88
CA ALA A 11 3.21 -18.42 29.52
C ALA A 11 3.39 -18.73 28.03
N GLU A 12 2.43 -19.43 27.39
CA GLU A 12 2.42 -19.67 25.94
C GLU A 12 2.27 -18.35 25.16
N LEU A 13 1.43 -17.41 25.62
CA LEU A 13 1.27 -16.08 25.01
C LEU A 13 2.50 -15.19 25.20
N HIS A 14 3.10 -15.16 26.39
CA HIS A 14 4.36 -14.43 26.61
C HIS A 14 5.48 -14.98 25.72
N ARG A 15 5.58 -16.31 25.57
CA ARG A 15 6.55 -16.92 24.68
C ARG A 15 6.33 -16.51 23.21
N LEU A 16 5.07 -16.41 22.77
CA LEU A 16 4.75 -15.91 21.44
C LEU A 16 5.27 -14.47 21.26
N HIS A 17 5.01 -13.58 22.22
CA HIS A 17 5.55 -12.21 22.18
C HIS A 17 7.08 -12.19 22.13
N ASP A 18 7.76 -12.98 22.97
CA ASP A 18 9.22 -13.06 22.98
C ASP A 18 9.78 -13.51 21.62
N GLN A 19 9.18 -14.52 21.00
CA GLN A 19 9.63 -15.01 19.70
C GLN A 19 9.40 -13.98 18.57
N LEU A 20 8.28 -13.25 18.61
CA LEU A 20 8.03 -12.14 17.67
C LEU A 20 9.07 -11.02 17.80
N LEU A 21 9.39 -10.61 19.03
CA LEU A 21 10.42 -9.60 19.30
C LEU A 21 11.81 -10.07 18.86
N ILE A 22 12.13 -11.35 19.06
CA ILE A 22 13.39 -11.94 18.58
C ILE A 22 13.44 -11.89 17.05
N MET A 23 12.38 -12.30 16.34
CA MET A 23 12.34 -12.24 14.88
C MET A 23 12.49 -10.81 14.37
N GLY A 24 11.81 -9.85 15.00
CA GLY A 24 11.98 -8.42 14.73
C GLY A 24 13.41 -7.93 14.89
N ALA A 25 14.07 -8.28 16.00
CA ALA A 25 15.46 -7.92 16.23
C ALA A 25 16.41 -8.50 15.18
N ARG A 26 16.14 -9.72 14.67
CA ARG A 26 16.91 -10.33 13.58
C ARG A 26 16.73 -9.58 12.27
N VAL A 27 15.49 -9.23 11.94
CA VAL A 27 15.18 -8.39 10.79
C VAL A 27 15.90 -7.04 10.87
N GLU A 28 15.86 -6.37 12.03
CA GLU A 28 16.58 -5.12 12.23
C GLU A 28 18.10 -5.28 12.07
N GLU A 29 18.68 -6.34 12.62
CA GLU A 29 20.10 -6.68 12.49
C GLU A 29 20.49 -6.88 11.03
N MET A 30 19.64 -7.53 10.25
CA MET A 30 19.83 -7.74 8.81
C MET A 30 19.90 -6.41 8.04
N ILE A 31 18.96 -5.50 8.32
CA ILE A 31 18.94 -4.17 7.70
C ILE A 31 20.21 -3.39 8.07
N ALA A 32 20.61 -3.40 9.35
CA ALA A 32 21.84 -2.74 9.81
C ALA A 32 23.07 -3.28 9.09
N ASN A 33 23.20 -4.60 9.02
CA ASN A 33 24.35 -5.25 8.39
C ASN A 33 24.39 -4.98 6.88
N SER A 34 23.25 -4.94 6.21
CA SER A 34 23.17 -4.60 4.77
C SER A 34 23.67 -3.18 4.49
N MET A 35 23.32 -2.21 5.35
CA MET A 35 23.77 -0.82 5.21
C MET A 35 25.25 -0.67 5.57
N ARG A 36 25.72 -1.39 6.59
CA ARG A 36 27.15 -1.43 6.92
C ARG A 36 27.96 -1.98 5.73
N ALA A 37 27.53 -3.10 5.16
CA ALA A 37 28.17 -3.69 3.98
C ALA A 37 28.22 -2.73 2.79
N LEU A 38 27.17 -1.92 2.58
CA LEU A 38 27.14 -0.90 1.53
C LEU A 38 28.14 0.24 1.80
N VAL A 39 28.15 0.79 3.01
CA VAL A 39 28.96 1.96 3.38
C VAL A 39 30.43 1.61 3.47
N GLU A 40 30.76 0.49 4.11
CA GLU A 40 32.13 0.00 4.30
C GLU A 40 32.64 -0.77 3.08
N ARG A 41 31.76 -1.08 2.12
CA ARG A 41 32.05 -1.89 0.92
C ARG A 41 32.55 -3.29 1.26
N ASP A 42 31.96 -3.88 2.30
CA ASP A 42 32.32 -5.20 2.81
C ASP A 42 31.37 -6.26 2.22
N THR A 43 31.84 -6.94 1.18
CA THR A 43 31.13 -8.05 0.51
C THR A 43 30.94 -9.26 1.43
N ASP A 44 31.87 -9.52 2.36
CA ASP A 44 31.79 -10.65 3.28
C ASP A 44 30.69 -10.44 4.33
N VAL A 45 30.47 -9.20 4.77
CA VAL A 45 29.32 -8.84 5.61
C VAL A 45 28.02 -9.05 4.84
N ALA A 46 27.92 -8.61 3.57
CA ALA A 46 26.72 -8.83 2.76
C ALA A 46 26.42 -10.33 2.59
N GLN A 47 27.42 -11.14 2.25
CA GLN A 47 27.24 -12.59 2.04
C GLN A 47 26.80 -13.30 3.33
N ARG A 48 27.43 -13.00 4.47
CA ARG A 48 27.02 -13.53 5.77
C ARG A 48 25.61 -13.09 6.17
N THR A 49 25.19 -11.89 5.75
CA THR A 49 23.84 -11.37 6.00
C THR A 49 22.79 -12.10 5.17
N ILE A 50 23.12 -12.50 3.93
CA ILE A 50 22.25 -13.36 3.13
C ILE A 50 22.08 -14.73 3.80
N GLU A 51 23.16 -15.35 4.27
CA GLU A 51 23.09 -16.64 4.97
C GLU A 51 22.34 -16.56 6.32
N PHE A 52 22.38 -15.39 6.96
CA PHE A 52 21.68 -15.13 8.21
C PHE A 52 20.16 -15.16 8.07
N ASP A 53 19.61 -14.91 6.88
CA ASP A 53 18.17 -14.95 6.59
C ASP A 53 17.50 -16.28 7.00
N HIS A 54 18.22 -17.40 6.89
CA HIS A 54 17.75 -18.70 7.36
C HIS A 54 17.34 -18.72 8.84
N GLN A 55 17.84 -17.80 9.67
CA GLN A 55 17.39 -17.66 11.05
C GLN A 55 15.98 -17.07 11.14
N ILE A 56 15.63 -16.12 10.27
CA ILE A 56 14.31 -15.49 10.19
C ILE A 56 13.29 -16.53 9.71
N ASN A 57 13.60 -17.28 8.66
CA ASN A 57 12.69 -18.32 8.12
C ASN A 57 12.46 -19.46 9.12
N ARG A 58 13.45 -19.80 9.95
CA ARG A 58 13.24 -20.76 11.05
C ARG A 58 12.30 -20.20 12.12
N LEU A 59 12.46 -18.93 12.49
CA LEU A 59 11.58 -18.29 13.47
C LEU A 59 10.15 -18.21 12.96
N GLU A 60 9.94 -17.95 11.66
CA GLU A 60 8.60 -18.02 11.05
C GLU A 60 7.92 -19.36 11.34
N VAL A 61 8.57 -20.46 10.97
CA VAL A 61 8.01 -21.82 11.17
C VAL A 61 7.76 -22.10 12.66
N GLU A 62 8.71 -21.74 13.53
CA GLU A 62 8.56 -21.96 14.97
C GLU A 62 7.39 -21.18 15.58
N ILE A 63 7.19 -19.93 15.14
CA ILE A 63 6.11 -19.07 15.64
C ILE A 63 4.76 -19.53 15.10
N ASP A 64 4.68 -19.90 13.82
CA ASP A 64 3.47 -20.45 13.21
C ASP A 64 3.02 -21.74 13.92
N GLU A 65 3.95 -22.66 14.19
CA GLU A 65 3.67 -23.86 14.96
C GLU A 65 3.19 -23.56 16.37
N LEU A 66 3.76 -22.55 17.04
CA LEU A 66 3.30 -22.12 18.36
C LEU A 66 1.87 -21.57 18.30
N CYS A 67 1.59 -20.67 17.36
CA CYS A 67 0.26 -20.11 17.13
C CYS A 67 -0.78 -21.22 16.90
N LEU A 68 -0.51 -22.15 15.98
CA LEU A 68 -1.41 -23.27 15.70
C LEU A 68 -1.62 -24.18 16.92
N ARG A 69 -0.56 -24.44 17.70
CA ARG A 69 -0.64 -25.23 18.92
C ARG A 69 -1.52 -24.57 19.97
N ILE A 70 -1.38 -23.26 20.15
CA ILE A 70 -2.23 -22.49 21.08
C ILE A 70 -3.69 -22.57 20.63
N LEU A 71 -3.98 -22.32 19.35
CA LEU A 71 -5.33 -22.38 18.78
C LEU A 71 -5.95 -23.78 18.89
N ALA A 72 -5.16 -24.84 18.71
CA ALA A 72 -5.67 -26.21 18.76
C ALA A 72 -5.91 -26.72 20.19
N ARG A 73 -5.09 -26.29 21.16
CA ARG A 73 -5.15 -26.77 22.56
C ARG A 73 -6.06 -25.93 23.45
N ARG A 74 -6.33 -24.69 23.07
CA ARG A 74 -7.04 -23.71 23.88
C ARG A 74 -8.30 -23.24 23.14
N GLN A 75 -9.28 -22.72 23.88
CA GLN A 75 -10.39 -21.95 23.32
C GLN A 75 -10.16 -20.48 23.66
N PRO A 76 -9.25 -19.79 22.94
CA PRO A 76 -8.90 -18.41 23.24
C PRO A 76 -10.14 -17.53 23.14
N VAL A 77 -10.24 -16.56 24.05
CA VAL A 77 -11.29 -15.54 23.98
C VAL A 77 -11.04 -14.61 22.78
N ALA A 78 -12.01 -13.76 22.46
CA ALA A 78 -11.97 -12.96 21.24
C ALA A 78 -10.74 -12.04 21.12
N SER A 79 -10.20 -11.52 22.22
CA SER A 79 -8.95 -10.73 22.23
C SER A 79 -7.76 -11.58 21.82
N ASP A 80 -7.61 -12.74 22.43
CA ASP A 80 -6.42 -13.58 22.28
C ASP A 80 -6.46 -14.29 20.93
N LEU A 81 -7.65 -14.64 20.45
CA LEU A 81 -7.84 -15.12 19.09
C LEU A 81 -7.40 -14.08 18.05
N ARG A 82 -7.73 -12.80 18.24
CA ARG A 82 -7.23 -11.73 17.37
C ARG A 82 -5.72 -11.59 17.46
N LEU A 83 -5.16 -11.61 18.67
CA LEU A 83 -3.71 -11.54 18.86
C LEU A 83 -2.99 -12.67 18.12
N ILE A 84 -3.41 -13.93 18.34
CA ILE A 84 -2.76 -15.09 17.73
C ILE A 84 -2.93 -15.09 16.20
N THR A 85 -4.11 -14.73 15.69
CA THR A 85 -4.35 -14.69 14.23
C THR A 85 -3.61 -13.54 13.54
N LEU A 86 -3.41 -12.41 14.22
CA LEU A 86 -2.60 -11.30 13.70
C LEU A 86 -1.11 -11.58 13.84
N ALA A 87 -0.67 -12.32 14.85
CA ALA A 87 0.71 -12.78 14.97
C ALA A 87 1.13 -13.61 13.75
N LEU A 88 0.28 -14.53 13.26
CA LEU A 88 0.52 -15.27 12.02
C LEU A 88 0.77 -14.35 10.81
N LYS A 89 0.00 -13.25 10.68
CA LYS A 89 0.19 -12.29 9.59
C LYS A 89 1.47 -11.47 9.76
N LEU A 90 1.75 -11.05 10.99
CA LEU A 90 2.91 -10.26 11.35
C LEU A 90 4.20 -11.02 11.09
N VAL A 91 4.22 -12.33 11.37
CA VAL A 91 5.35 -13.22 11.04
C VAL A 91 5.64 -13.21 9.55
N THR A 92 4.61 -13.37 8.70
CA THR A 92 4.79 -13.33 7.24
C THR A 92 5.34 -11.98 6.77
N ASP A 93 4.91 -10.87 7.37
CA ASP A 93 5.46 -9.55 7.02
C ASP A 93 6.91 -9.38 7.49
N LEU A 94 7.30 -9.95 8.64
CA LEU A 94 8.71 -9.97 9.08
C LEU A 94 9.59 -10.82 8.17
N GLU A 95 9.11 -11.98 7.71
CA GLU A 95 9.83 -12.83 6.76
C GLU A 95 10.05 -12.10 5.42
N ARG A 96 9.01 -11.44 4.90
CA ARG A 96 9.13 -10.62 3.68
C ARG A 96 10.16 -9.50 3.82
N ILE A 97 10.29 -8.92 5.00
CA ILE A 97 11.35 -7.93 5.26
C ILE A 97 12.73 -8.60 5.20
N GLY A 98 12.88 -9.81 5.74
CA GLY A 98 14.08 -10.63 5.61
C GLY A 98 14.48 -10.85 4.14
N ASP A 99 13.54 -11.31 3.33
CA ASP A 99 13.67 -11.45 1.87
C ASP A 99 14.14 -10.15 1.18
N ILE A 100 13.56 -9.01 1.56
CA ILE A 100 13.99 -7.71 1.03
C ILE A 100 15.42 -7.38 1.48
N GLY A 101 15.80 -7.75 2.72
CA GLY A 101 17.18 -7.66 3.21
C GLY A 101 18.18 -8.46 2.37
N VAL A 102 17.81 -9.67 1.92
CA VAL A 102 18.62 -10.48 0.98
C VAL A 102 18.81 -9.70 -0.32
N ASN A 103 17.71 -9.19 -0.89
CA ASN A 103 17.73 -8.42 -2.13
C ASN A 103 18.63 -7.17 -2.01
N ILE A 104 18.63 -6.47 -0.88
CA ILE A 104 19.55 -5.35 -0.63
C ILE A 104 20.99 -5.84 -0.69
N CYS A 105 21.33 -6.93 0.02
CA CYS A 105 22.67 -7.47 0.06
C CYS A 105 23.18 -7.88 -1.33
N GLU A 106 22.33 -8.45 -2.19
CA GLU A 106 22.70 -8.75 -3.58
C GLU A 106 23.11 -7.49 -4.36
N ARG A 107 22.34 -6.40 -4.23
CA ARG A 107 22.67 -5.12 -4.89
C ARG A 107 23.95 -4.52 -4.31
N VAL A 108 24.21 -4.70 -3.01
CA VAL A 108 25.46 -4.28 -2.35
C VAL A 108 26.66 -5.03 -2.93
N ILE A 109 26.57 -6.35 -3.11
CA ILE A 109 27.63 -7.16 -3.70
C ILE A 109 27.95 -6.67 -5.12
N GLU A 110 26.93 -6.42 -5.94
CA GLU A 110 27.09 -5.86 -7.28
C GLU A 110 27.75 -4.47 -7.26
N LEU A 111 27.35 -3.58 -6.34
CA LEU A 111 27.93 -2.24 -6.17
C LEU A 111 29.36 -2.26 -5.65
N ASN A 112 29.76 -3.30 -4.92
CA ASN A 112 31.12 -3.45 -4.42
C ASN A 112 32.12 -3.80 -5.52
N MET A 113 31.64 -4.33 -6.66
CA MET A 113 32.44 -4.59 -7.87
C MET A 113 32.70 -3.32 -8.70
N GLU A 114 31.98 -2.24 -8.44
CA GLU A 114 32.03 -0.99 -9.19
C GLU A 114 32.60 0.15 -8.34
N PRO A 115 33.28 1.16 -8.90
CA PRO A 115 33.76 2.30 -8.12
C PRO A 115 32.58 3.08 -7.50
N PRO A 116 32.72 3.58 -6.26
CA PRO A 116 31.66 4.33 -5.60
C PRO A 116 31.14 5.48 -6.46
N LEU A 117 29.83 5.56 -6.63
CA LEU A 117 29.20 6.67 -7.36
C LEU A 117 29.26 7.97 -6.55
N LYS A 118 28.98 7.86 -5.25
CA LYS A 118 28.86 8.98 -4.31
C LYS A 118 29.03 8.49 -2.87
N GLN A 119 29.10 9.42 -1.93
CA GLN A 119 29.00 9.10 -0.51
C GLN A 119 27.55 8.77 -0.13
N TYR A 120 27.35 7.66 0.60
CA TYR A 120 26.03 7.19 1.00
C TYR A 120 25.64 7.78 2.36
N VAL A 121 24.92 8.91 2.36
CA VAL A 121 24.45 9.57 3.59
C VAL A 121 22.96 9.29 3.84
N ASP A 122 22.13 9.41 2.81
CA ASP A 122 20.67 9.32 2.96
C ASP A 122 20.16 7.88 3.10
N LEU A 123 20.79 6.91 2.42
CA LEU A 123 20.43 5.50 2.52
C LEU A 123 20.55 4.95 3.96
N PRO A 124 21.69 5.13 4.67
CA PRO A 124 21.78 4.72 6.08
C PRO A 124 20.76 5.41 7.00
N ARG A 125 20.46 6.69 6.75
CA ARG A 125 19.45 7.43 7.54
C ARG A 125 18.04 6.88 7.32
N MET A 126 17.69 6.60 6.06
CA MET A 126 16.41 5.99 5.70
C MET A 126 16.27 4.61 6.36
N ALA A 127 17.32 3.79 6.32
CA ALA A 127 17.34 2.49 6.99
C ALA A 127 17.14 2.58 8.51
N GLN A 128 17.78 3.55 9.18
CA GLN A 128 17.60 3.78 10.62
C GLN A 128 16.15 4.12 10.98
N ILE A 129 15.47 4.92 10.15
CA ILE A 129 14.06 5.26 10.36
C ILE A 129 13.19 4.01 10.24
N VAL A 130 13.41 3.23 9.18
CA VAL A 130 12.67 1.99 8.91
C VAL A 130 12.89 0.95 10.02
N GLN A 131 14.11 0.79 10.52
CA GLN A 131 14.39 -0.06 11.68
C GLN A 131 13.64 0.39 12.93
N GLY A 132 13.58 1.71 13.18
CA GLY A 132 12.77 2.29 14.26
C GLY A 132 11.27 2.03 14.08
N MET A 133 10.76 2.11 12.86
CA MET A 133 9.36 1.79 12.55
C MET A 133 9.02 0.34 12.87
N ILE A 134 9.89 -0.62 12.50
CA ILE A 134 9.69 -2.05 12.81
C ILE A 134 9.67 -2.26 14.33
N ARG A 135 10.69 -1.72 15.03
CA ARG A 135 10.79 -1.84 16.49
C ARG A 135 9.52 -1.32 17.18
N ASP A 136 9.09 -0.13 16.80
CA ASP A 136 7.94 0.52 17.41
C ASP A 136 6.61 -0.15 17.05
N ALA A 137 6.48 -0.71 15.83
CA ALA A 137 5.31 -1.49 15.45
C ALA A 137 5.18 -2.78 16.27
N LEU A 138 6.30 -3.47 16.53
CA LEU A 138 6.33 -4.66 17.36
C LEU A 138 6.07 -4.35 18.83
N ASP A 139 6.70 -3.30 19.37
CA ASP A 139 6.42 -2.84 20.73
C ASP A 139 4.94 -2.45 20.88
N ALA A 140 4.37 -1.79 19.87
CA ALA A 140 2.95 -1.45 19.86
C ALA A 140 2.06 -2.69 19.83
N PHE A 141 2.45 -3.73 19.08
CA PHE A 141 1.73 -4.99 19.04
C PHE A 141 1.74 -5.70 20.40
N VAL A 142 2.90 -5.80 21.05
CA VAL A 142 3.03 -6.45 22.37
C VAL A 142 2.24 -5.70 23.44
N ASN A 143 2.26 -4.36 23.41
CA ASN A 143 1.64 -3.53 24.44
C ASN A 143 0.22 -3.04 24.09
N ALA A 144 -0.33 -3.44 22.93
CA ALA A 144 -1.60 -2.94 22.41
C ALA A 144 -1.67 -1.39 22.33
N ASP A 145 -0.56 -0.75 21.95
CA ASP A 145 -0.38 0.72 21.94
C ASP A 145 -0.76 1.33 20.58
N VAL A 146 -2.01 1.80 20.49
CA VAL A 146 -2.57 2.42 19.28
C VAL A 146 -1.87 3.73 18.90
N ASP A 147 -1.42 4.51 19.88
CA ASP A 147 -0.82 5.82 19.61
C ASP A 147 0.59 5.66 19.05
N ARG A 148 1.37 4.69 19.55
CA ARG A 148 2.63 4.30 18.94
C ARG A 148 2.46 3.78 17.51
N SER A 149 1.42 2.99 17.25
CA SER A 149 1.12 2.54 15.88
C SER A 149 0.83 3.70 14.93
N ARG A 150 0.08 4.73 15.37
CA ARG A 150 -0.18 5.92 14.55
C ARG A 150 1.11 6.67 14.23
N ASP A 151 2.01 6.79 15.19
CA ASP A 151 3.31 7.43 14.96
C ASP A 151 4.18 6.68 13.94
N VAL A 152 4.13 5.34 13.92
CA VAL A 152 4.77 4.54 12.87
C VAL A 152 4.19 4.86 11.49
N VAL A 153 2.86 4.88 11.36
CA VAL A 153 2.17 5.21 10.09
C VAL A 153 2.54 6.62 9.61
N GLU A 154 2.68 7.59 10.51
CA GLU A 154 3.06 8.96 10.13
C GLU A 154 4.55 9.06 9.70
N ARG A 155 5.43 8.26 10.30
CA ARG A 155 6.86 8.19 9.92
C ARG A 155 7.10 7.64 8.52
N ASP A 156 6.18 6.88 7.98
CA ASP A 156 6.23 6.37 6.61
C ASP A 156 6.37 7.51 5.57
N ARG A 157 5.71 8.66 5.82
CA ARG A 157 5.86 9.86 4.99
C ARG A 157 7.29 10.39 4.93
N VAL A 158 8.06 10.18 6.01
CA VAL A 158 9.48 10.57 6.06
C VAL A 158 10.30 9.62 5.19
N VAL A 159 10.00 8.32 5.21
CA VAL A 159 10.63 7.30 4.36
C VAL A 159 10.37 7.60 2.87
N ASP A 160 9.12 7.89 2.51
CA ASP A 160 8.72 8.33 1.17
C ASP A 160 9.48 9.58 0.68
N ALA A 161 9.63 10.56 1.58
CA ALA A 161 10.36 11.78 1.28
C ALA A 161 11.84 11.50 1.00
N TYR A 162 12.48 10.64 1.79
CA TYR A 162 13.85 10.16 1.56
C TYR A 162 13.98 9.42 0.23
N TYR A 163 13.07 8.48 -0.06
CA TYR A 163 13.04 7.75 -1.33
C TYR A 163 12.97 8.70 -2.53
N GLY A 164 12.04 9.67 -2.48
CA GLY A 164 11.90 10.66 -3.54
C GLY A 164 13.12 11.58 -3.68
N GLN A 165 13.79 11.94 -2.58
CA GLN A 165 15.03 12.72 -2.61
C GLN A 165 16.16 11.94 -3.27
N ILE A 166 16.40 10.70 -2.83
CA ILE A 166 17.45 9.83 -3.38
C ILE A 166 17.22 9.61 -4.88
N PHE A 167 15.97 9.37 -5.29
CA PHE A 167 15.65 9.21 -6.71
C PHE A 167 16.04 10.43 -7.55
N ARG A 168 15.66 11.64 -7.12
CA ARG A 168 16.00 12.89 -7.83
C ARG A 168 17.50 13.12 -7.89
N GLU A 169 18.22 12.82 -6.81
CA GLU A 169 19.68 12.91 -6.77
C GLU A 169 20.34 11.91 -7.73
N LEU A 170 19.88 10.65 -7.77
CA LEU A 170 20.45 9.64 -8.67
C LEU A 170 20.19 9.98 -10.14
N LEU A 171 19.06 10.63 -10.46
CA LEU A 171 18.81 11.15 -11.81
C LEU A 171 19.86 12.18 -12.24
N THR A 172 20.32 13.07 -11.37
CA THR A 172 21.36 14.05 -11.74
C THR A 172 22.67 13.34 -12.10
N TYR A 173 23.07 12.31 -11.36
CA TYR A 173 24.24 11.50 -11.69
C TYR A 173 24.11 10.77 -13.04
N MET A 174 22.92 10.26 -13.36
CA MET A 174 22.67 9.58 -14.63
C MET A 174 22.68 10.52 -15.84
N MET A 175 22.17 11.75 -15.66
CA MET A 175 22.16 12.79 -16.68
C MET A 175 23.56 13.37 -16.93
N GLU A 176 24.41 13.39 -15.91
CA GLU A 176 25.78 13.87 -16.02
C GLU A 176 26.69 12.91 -16.82
N ASP A 177 26.57 11.59 -16.60
CA ASP A 177 27.35 10.58 -17.31
C ASP A 177 26.58 9.24 -17.41
N THR A 178 26.45 8.72 -18.64
CA THR A 178 25.76 7.45 -18.89
C THR A 178 26.44 6.24 -18.24
N ARG A 179 27.74 6.33 -17.93
CA ARG A 179 28.48 5.31 -17.16
C ARG A 179 28.04 5.22 -15.70
N ASN A 180 27.26 6.18 -15.21
CA ASN A 180 26.69 6.15 -13.86
C ASN A 180 25.39 5.33 -13.78
N ILE A 181 24.73 5.06 -14.91
CA ILE A 181 23.38 4.46 -14.96
C ILE A 181 23.32 3.15 -14.18
N TYR A 182 24.27 2.24 -14.38
CA TYR A 182 24.28 0.95 -13.69
C TYR A 182 24.31 1.12 -12.16
N ARG A 183 25.29 1.87 -11.64
CA ARG A 183 25.45 2.13 -10.19
C ARG A 183 24.25 2.88 -9.61
N ALA A 184 23.72 3.86 -10.33
CA ALA A 184 22.57 4.64 -9.91
C ALA A 184 21.29 3.77 -9.81
N ILE A 185 21.05 2.89 -10.78
CA ILE A 185 19.92 1.95 -10.74
C ILE A 185 20.04 1.01 -9.53
N ARG A 186 21.23 0.48 -9.23
CA ARG A 186 21.43 -0.40 -8.06
C ARG A 186 21.17 0.32 -6.73
N LEU A 187 21.65 1.56 -6.59
CA LEU A 187 21.35 2.39 -5.43
C LEU A 187 19.86 2.73 -5.33
N GLN A 188 19.21 2.99 -6.45
CA GLN A 188 17.77 3.23 -6.51
C GLN A 188 16.98 1.99 -6.09
N SER A 189 17.43 0.79 -6.48
CA SER A 189 16.82 -0.46 -6.02
C SER A 189 16.91 -0.59 -4.50
N ILE A 190 18.07 -0.31 -3.89
CA ILE A 190 18.22 -0.31 -2.43
C ILE A 190 17.27 0.69 -1.77
N ALA A 191 17.15 1.91 -2.30
CA ALA A 191 16.21 2.90 -1.78
C ALA A 191 14.76 2.41 -1.85
N LYS A 192 14.36 1.80 -2.98
CA LYS A 192 13.01 1.22 -3.13
C LYS A 192 12.78 0.05 -2.20
N TYR A 193 13.79 -0.77 -1.94
CA TYR A 193 13.69 -1.87 -0.98
C TYR A 193 13.49 -1.35 0.45
N LEU A 194 14.22 -0.31 0.86
CA LEU A 194 14.01 0.32 2.17
C LEU A 194 12.61 0.93 2.31
N GLU A 195 12.06 1.53 1.25
CA GLU A 195 10.68 2.03 1.25
C GLU A 195 9.67 0.89 1.40
N ARG A 196 9.83 -0.22 0.67
CA ARG A 196 8.97 -1.41 0.84
C ARG A 196 9.02 -2.01 2.24
N ILE A 197 10.18 -1.94 2.92
CA ILE A 197 10.29 -2.35 4.32
C ILE A 197 9.50 -1.38 5.22
N GLY A 198 9.54 -0.08 4.92
CA GLY A 198 8.66 0.92 5.54
C GLY A 198 7.18 0.56 5.41
N ASP A 199 6.74 0.20 4.20
CA ASP A 199 5.36 -0.26 3.94
C ASP A 199 4.99 -1.47 4.82
N HIS A 200 5.89 -2.45 4.94
CA HIS A 200 5.65 -3.60 5.81
C HIS A 200 5.54 -3.18 7.28
N ALA A 201 6.40 -2.28 7.77
CA ALA A 201 6.31 -1.76 9.14
C ALA A 201 4.99 -1.00 9.38
N THR A 202 4.51 -0.24 8.39
CA THR A 202 3.21 0.42 8.40
C THR A 202 2.06 -0.59 8.47
N ASN A 203 2.11 -1.67 7.66
CA ASN A 203 1.13 -2.75 7.73
C ASN A 203 1.09 -3.41 9.12
N LEU A 204 2.26 -3.63 9.74
CA LEU A 204 2.34 -4.14 11.12
C LEU A 204 1.63 -3.20 12.11
N ALA A 205 1.89 -1.90 12.01
CA ALA A 205 1.28 -0.90 12.87
C ALA A 205 -0.24 -0.82 12.67
N GLU A 206 -0.73 -0.87 11.43
CA GLU A 206 -2.17 -0.89 11.12
C GLU A 206 -2.87 -2.13 11.71
N MET A 207 -2.19 -3.28 11.74
CA MET A 207 -2.72 -4.49 12.38
C MET A 207 -2.94 -4.33 13.89
N VAL A 208 -2.08 -3.58 14.59
CA VAL A 208 -2.27 -3.27 16.02
C VAL A 208 -3.52 -2.41 16.23
N ILE A 209 -3.72 -1.40 15.37
CA ILE A 209 -4.91 -0.54 15.43
C ILE A 209 -6.18 -1.38 15.24
N PHE A 210 -6.16 -2.31 14.28
CA PHE A 210 -7.26 -3.26 14.07
C PHE A 210 -7.46 -4.19 15.27
N MET A 211 -6.38 -4.71 15.86
CA MET A 211 -6.41 -5.61 17.02
C MET A 211 -7.17 -5.00 18.21
N VAL A 212 -6.89 -3.72 18.49
CA VAL A 212 -7.42 -2.99 19.65
C VAL A 212 -8.79 -2.38 19.37
N LEU A 213 -8.98 -1.72 18.22
CA LEU A 213 -10.20 -0.98 17.92
C LEU A 213 -11.28 -1.83 17.26
N GLY A 214 -10.94 -2.99 16.71
CA GLY A 214 -11.87 -3.86 15.97
C GLY A 214 -12.40 -3.25 14.67
N LYS A 215 -11.80 -2.16 14.19
CA LYS A 215 -12.14 -1.46 12.95
C LYS A 215 -11.02 -1.66 11.96
N ASP A 216 -11.34 -2.13 10.75
CA ASP A 216 -10.34 -2.30 9.71
C ASP A 216 -9.88 -0.93 9.23
N VAL A 217 -8.61 -0.62 9.50
CA VAL A 217 -7.92 0.56 9.02
C VAL A 217 -7.00 0.23 7.85
N ARG A 218 -6.82 -1.05 7.53
CA ARG A 218 -5.98 -1.52 6.43
C ARG A 218 -6.69 -1.16 5.13
N HIS A 219 -5.96 -0.57 4.20
CA HIS A 219 -6.43 0.16 3.01
C HIS A 219 -6.72 1.67 3.17
N LEU A 220 -6.29 2.29 4.28
CA LEU A 220 -6.25 3.76 4.37
C LEU A 220 -5.00 4.40 3.73
N GLY A 221 -4.02 3.59 3.30
CA GLY A 221 -2.77 4.00 2.65
C GLY A 221 -2.88 4.75 1.30
N SER A 222 -4.07 5.20 0.89
CA SER A 222 -4.23 6.22 -0.18
C SER A 222 -5.06 7.43 0.25
N MET A 223 -5.45 7.54 1.53
CA MET A 223 -6.18 8.69 2.05
C MET A 223 -5.22 9.61 2.79
N THR A 224 -4.75 10.62 2.06
CA THR A 224 -4.18 11.84 2.63
C THR A 224 -5.09 12.39 3.72
N GLU A 225 -4.61 12.33 4.98
CA GLU A 225 -5.17 12.90 6.21
C GLU A 225 -6.66 12.63 6.55
N PRO A 226 -7.03 12.49 7.84
CA PRO A 226 -8.41 12.65 8.27
C PRO A 226 -8.80 14.15 8.22
N SER A 227 -8.84 14.74 7.03
CA SER A 227 -9.66 15.92 6.82
C SER A 227 -11.11 15.44 6.88
N ALA A 228 -11.72 15.69 8.04
CA ALA A 228 -13.13 15.63 8.39
C ALA A 228 -14.10 14.99 7.39
N ARG A 229 -14.96 14.10 7.90
CA ARG A 229 -16.28 13.66 7.38
C ARG A 229 -17.12 14.80 6.78
N ARG A 230 -16.67 15.38 5.67
CA ARG A 230 -17.24 16.54 5.02
C ARG A 230 -17.40 16.19 3.55
N MET A 231 -18.63 16.33 3.10
CA MET A 231 -18.99 16.14 1.71
C MET A 231 -18.06 16.94 0.78
N PRO A 232 -17.66 16.36 -0.37
CA PRO A 232 -16.85 17.04 -1.35
C PRO A 232 -17.57 18.24 -1.96
N ARG A 233 -16.81 19.28 -2.28
CA ARG A 233 -17.31 20.40 -3.11
C ARG A 233 -17.31 20.03 -4.58
N GLY A 234 -16.38 19.17 -5.00
CA GLY A 234 -16.39 18.61 -6.35
C GLY A 234 -15.65 17.28 -6.46
N ILE A 235 -16.17 16.40 -7.32
CA ILE A 235 -15.64 15.07 -7.63
C ILE A 235 -15.34 14.96 -9.12
N LEU A 236 -14.11 14.57 -9.45
CA LEU A 236 -13.66 14.29 -10.81
C LEU A 236 -13.41 12.79 -11.01
N PHE A 237 -14.09 12.17 -11.98
CA PHE A 237 -13.89 10.77 -12.36
C PHE A 237 -12.95 10.65 -13.56
N LEU A 238 -11.86 9.88 -13.41
CA LEU A 238 -10.84 9.71 -14.43
C LEU A 238 -10.80 8.28 -14.94
N CYS A 239 -10.84 8.11 -16.26
CA CYS A 239 -10.44 6.86 -16.91
C CYS A 239 -9.73 7.18 -18.23
N ARG A 240 -8.99 6.23 -18.82
CA ARG A 240 -8.18 6.47 -20.02
C ARG A 240 -8.96 7.15 -21.15
N GLN A 241 -10.04 6.54 -21.61
CA GLN A 241 -10.77 6.99 -22.79
C GLN A 241 -11.94 7.94 -22.53
N ASN A 242 -12.32 8.14 -21.26
CA ASN A 242 -13.52 8.90 -20.88
C ASN A 242 -14.79 8.52 -21.69
N ALA A 243 -14.93 7.24 -22.06
CA ALA A 243 -15.98 6.77 -22.96
C ALA A 243 -17.01 5.83 -22.29
N ALA A 244 -16.65 5.19 -21.17
CA ALA A 244 -17.50 4.21 -20.50
C ALA A 244 -17.51 4.41 -18.99
N ARG A 245 -16.55 3.82 -18.27
CA ARG A 245 -16.44 3.81 -16.79
C ARG A 245 -16.71 5.17 -16.14
N SER A 246 -15.96 6.19 -16.52
CA SER A 246 -16.07 7.53 -15.92
C SER A 246 -17.35 8.28 -16.29
N GLN A 247 -17.93 8.03 -17.48
CA GLN A 247 -19.20 8.63 -17.91
C GLN A 247 -20.38 8.03 -17.11
N MET A 248 -20.35 6.70 -16.92
CA MET A 248 -21.32 6.01 -16.05
C MET A 248 -21.20 6.49 -14.60
N ALA A 249 -19.97 6.64 -14.09
CA ALA A 249 -19.71 7.14 -12.74
C ALA A 249 -20.22 8.58 -12.54
N GLU A 250 -19.95 9.49 -13.49
CA GLU A 250 -20.48 10.86 -13.47
C GLU A 250 -22.01 10.87 -13.41
N ALA A 251 -22.70 10.09 -14.24
CA ALA A 251 -24.15 10.04 -14.27
C ALA A 251 -24.76 9.47 -12.97
N LEU A 252 -24.19 8.38 -12.44
CA LEU A 252 -24.63 7.78 -11.18
C LEU A 252 -24.39 8.73 -10.00
N ALA A 253 -23.24 9.42 -9.98
CA ALA A 253 -22.90 10.38 -8.95
C ALA A 253 -23.87 11.58 -8.97
N ARG A 254 -24.18 12.14 -10.15
CA ARG A 254 -25.18 13.22 -10.30
C ARG A 254 -26.57 12.85 -9.81
N LYS A 255 -26.96 11.57 -9.93
CA LYS A 255 -28.25 11.06 -9.44
C LYS A 255 -28.27 10.87 -7.92
N ARG A 256 -27.15 10.45 -7.33
CA ARG A 256 -27.08 10.00 -5.93
C ARG A 256 -26.60 11.07 -4.95
N LEU A 257 -25.75 11.99 -5.38
CA LEU A 257 -25.18 13.02 -4.52
C LEU A 257 -26.10 14.24 -4.42
N PRO A 258 -26.13 14.95 -3.27
CA PRO A 258 -26.92 16.16 -3.11
C PRO A 258 -26.57 17.24 -4.14
N SER A 259 -27.57 18.06 -4.48
CA SER A 259 -27.38 19.24 -5.33
C SER A 259 -26.39 20.21 -4.67
N GLY A 260 -25.39 20.66 -5.43
CA GLY A 260 -24.35 21.58 -4.94
C GLY A 260 -22.92 21.02 -5.02
N ILE A 261 -22.75 19.72 -5.31
CA ILE A 261 -21.44 19.13 -5.61
C ILE A 261 -21.15 19.28 -7.10
N HIS A 262 -19.97 19.81 -7.45
CA HIS A 262 -19.51 19.86 -8.83
C HIS A 262 -19.02 18.47 -9.27
N ILE A 263 -19.65 17.87 -10.27
CA ILE A 263 -19.32 16.51 -10.73
C ILE A 263 -18.92 16.57 -12.19
N ALA A 264 -17.79 15.95 -12.54
CA ALA A 264 -17.33 15.83 -13.91
C ALA A 264 -16.50 14.57 -14.13
N SER A 265 -16.20 14.27 -15.38
CA SER A 265 -15.27 13.23 -15.79
C SER A 265 -14.34 13.69 -16.90
N ALA A 266 -13.17 13.07 -17.00
CA ALA A 266 -12.18 13.34 -18.04
C ALA A 266 -11.31 12.10 -18.31
N GLY A 267 -10.50 12.15 -19.38
CA GLY A 267 -9.58 11.08 -19.73
C GLY A 267 -8.24 11.55 -20.29
N SER A 268 -7.23 10.69 -20.15
CA SER A 268 -5.88 10.92 -20.65
C SER A 268 -5.78 10.77 -22.17
N GLU A 269 -6.59 9.89 -22.75
CA GLU A 269 -6.69 9.65 -24.19
C GLU A 269 -8.16 9.54 -24.60
N PRO A 270 -8.95 10.64 -24.57
CA PRO A 270 -10.38 10.60 -24.77
C PRO A 270 -10.79 10.01 -26.12
N ALA A 271 -11.82 9.17 -26.12
CA ALA A 271 -12.44 8.67 -27.34
C ALA A 271 -13.24 9.76 -28.07
N ALA A 272 -13.63 9.50 -29.31
CA ALA A 272 -14.46 10.43 -30.08
C ALA A 272 -15.90 10.57 -29.56
N ALA A 273 -16.41 9.55 -28.88
CA ALA A 273 -17.78 9.52 -28.36
C ALA A 273 -17.91 8.58 -27.16
N VAL A 274 -19.00 8.74 -26.41
CA VAL A 274 -19.40 7.81 -25.34
C VAL A 274 -19.72 6.45 -25.97
N ASN A 275 -19.29 5.38 -25.30
CA ASN A 275 -19.48 4.03 -25.77
C ASN A 275 -20.98 3.67 -25.83
N PRO A 276 -21.52 3.20 -26.98
CA PRO A 276 -22.94 2.86 -27.10
C PRO A 276 -23.44 1.81 -26.10
N TRP A 277 -22.58 0.87 -25.69
CA TRP A 277 -22.92 -0.13 -24.67
C TRP A 277 -23.07 0.49 -23.28
N ALA A 278 -22.27 1.51 -22.95
CA ALA A 278 -22.46 2.30 -21.74
C ALA A 278 -23.80 3.06 -21.77
N VAL A 279 -24.15 3.67 -22.91
CA VAL A 279 -25.45 4.35 -23.08
C VAL A 279 -26.61 3.40 -22.82
N ARG A 280 -26.64 2.22 -23.47
CA ARG A 280 -27.69 1.21 -23.25
C ARG A 280 -27.76 0.76 -21.79
N THR A 281 -26.61 0.51 -21.17
CA THR A 281 -26.49 0.05 -19.79
C THR A 281 -27.02 1.06 -18.77
N MET A 282 -26.81 2.36 -19.03
CA MET A 282 -27.32 3.43 -18.17
C MET A 282 -28.81 3.69 -18.38
N GLN A 283 -29.30 3.52 -19.61
CA GLN A 283 -30.74 3.64 -19.91
C GLN A 283 -31.57 2.60 -19.14
N GLU A 284 -31.03 1.40 -18.88
CA GLU A 284 -31.67 0.37 -18.04
C GLU A 284 -32.01 0.88 -16.61
N VAL A 285 -31.23 1.82 -16.08
CA VAL A 285 -31.44 2.42 -14.75
C VAL A 285 -32.04 3.82 -14.81
N GLY A 286 -32.60 4.19 -15.97
CA GLY A 286 -33.27 5.46 -16.23
C GLY A 286 -32.33 6.66 -16.32
N LEU A 287 -31.06 6.45 -16.69
CA LEU A 287 -30.07 7.51 -16.88
C LEU A 287 -29.64 7.57 -18.35
N ASP A 288 -29.83 8.71 -19.00
CA ASP A 288 -29.34 8.92 -20.37
C ASP A 288 -28.01 9.67 -20.37
N ILE A 289 -26.97 9.01 -20.89
CA ILE A 289 -25.62 9.57 -21.02
C ILE A 289 -25.25 9.86 -22.50
N SER A 290 -26.19 9.71 -23.43
CA SER A 290 -25.94 9.86 -24.88
C SER A 290 -25.48 11.26 -25.29
N SER A 291 -25.83 12.28 -24.50
CA SER A 291 -25.44 13.69 -24.71
C SER A 291 -24.13 14.07 -24.03
N GLN A 292 -23.55 13.17 -23.22
CA GLN A 292 -22.23 13.39 -22.62
C GLN A 292 -21.13 13.28 -23.69
N GLN A 293 -19.97 13.86 -23.40
CA GLN A 293 -18.84 13.87 -24.33
C GLN A 293 -17.56 13.50 -23.60
N PRO A 294 -16.70 12.66 -24.20
CA PRO A 294 -15.34 12.46 -23.71
C PRO A 294 -14.54 13.77 -23.75
N LYS A 295 -13.83 14.08 -22.67
CA LYS A 295 -13.08 15.32 -22.48
C LYS A 295 -11.62 15.04 -22.09
N PRO A 296 -10.64 15.76 -22.65
CA PRO A 296 -9.25 15.63 -22.24
C PRO A 296 -9.00 16.28 -20.88
N LEU A 297 -8.02 15.75 -20.15
CA LEU A 297 -7.57 16.34 -18.86
C LEU A 297 -7.14 17.81 -18.97
N ALA A 298 -6.67 18.23 -20.14
CA ALA A 298 -6.26 19.61 -20.39
C ALA A 298 -7.40 20.61 -20.26
N GLU A 299 -8.65 20.17 -20.43
CA GLU A 299 -9.86 21.01 -20.30
C GLU A 299 -10.43 21.01 -18.88
N VAL A 300 -9.84 20.24 -17.96
CA VAL A 300 -10.31 20.14 -16.57
C VAL A 300 -9.88 21.38 -15.79
N ALA A 301 -10.86 22.12 -15.28
CA ALA A 301 -10.65 23.16 -14.29
C ALA A 301 -10.41 22.53 -12.90
N TRP A 302 -9.17 22.11 -12.63
CA TRP A 302 -8.80 21.39 -11.40
C TRP A 302 -9.19 22.09 -10.09
N GLY A 303 -9.32 23.43 -10.09
CA GLY A 303 -9.74 24.21 -8.93
C GLY A 303 -11.19 23.97 -8.46
N ASP A 304 -12.02 23.36 -9.30
CA ASP A 304 -13.42 23.05 -9.00
C ASP A 304 -13.60 21.75 -8.21
N PHE A 305 -12.52 20.98 -8.04
CA PHE A 305 -12.55 19.64 -7.45
C PHE A 305 -11.70 19.60 -6.18
N ASP A 306 -12.19 18.88 -5.16
CA ASP A 306 -11.41 18.52 -3.98
C ASP A 306 -11.26 17.00 -3.80
N THR A 307 -11.88 16.23 -4.70
CA THR A 307 -11.82 14.76 -4.74
C THR A 307 -11.66 14.27 -6.18
N VAL A 308 -10.77 13.30 -6.39
CA VAL A 308 -10.52 12.62 -7.67
C VAL A 308 -10.70 11.12 -7.49
N VAL A 309 -11.35 10.47 -8.45
CA VAL A 309 -11.56 9.02 -8.48
C VAL A 309 -10.99 8.46 -9.78
N THR A 310 -9.97 7.60 -9.69
CA THR A 310 -9.39 6.91 -10.87
C THR A 310 -10.02 5.54 -11.05
N LEU A 311 -10.40 5.19 -12.30
CA LEU A 311 -11.27 4.05 -12.60
C LEU A 311 -10.61 2.93 -13.42
N CYS A 312 -9.30 2.97 -13.65
CA CYS A 312 -8.60 2.00 -14.52
C CYS A 312 -7.74 1.04 -13.70
N ALA A 313 -7.84 -0.27 -13.97
CA ALA A 313 -7.04 -1.31 -13.30
C ALA A 313 -5.58 -1.42 -13.83
N GLU A 314 -5.30 -1.00 -15.07
CA GLU A 314 -4.00 -1.11 -15.71
C GLU A 314 -3.47 0.28 -16.11
N GLU A 315 -2.27 0.61 -15.63
CA GLU A 315 -1.41 1.76 -15.97
C GLU A 315 -1.87 3.18 -15.60
N VAL A 316 -0.85 4.01 -15.33
CA VAL A 316 -0.84 5.37 -14.75
C VAL A 316 -1.89 6.28 -15.37
N CYS A 317 -3.09 6.29 -14.79
CA CYS A 317 -4.10 7.29 -15.11
C CYS A 317 -3.87 8.53 -14.24
N VAL A 318 -2.91 9.36 -14.68
CA VAL A 318 -2.71 10.75 -14.22
C VAL A 318 -2.30 10.87 -12.75
N VAL A 319 -1.18 11.52 -12.47
CA VAL A 319 -0.91 11.98 -11.10
C VAL A 319 -1.71 13.27 -10.91
N PRO A 320 -2.81 13.28 -10.13
CA PRO A 320 -3.56 14.50 -9.91
C PRO A 320 -2.73 15.50 -9.11
N PRO A 321 -3.04 16.81 -9.17
CA PRO A 321 -2.39 17.82 -8.36
C PRO A 321 -2.39 17.47 -6.86
N ARG A 322 -1.31 17.83 -6.15
CA ARG A 322 -1.17 17.62 -4.70
C ARG A 322 -2.27 18.36 -3.93
N GLY A 323 -2.81 17.74 -2.88
CA GLY A 323 -3.83 18.33 -2.01
C GLY A 323 -5.29 17.95 -2.32
N LEU A 324 -5.52 17.11 -3.34
CA LEU A 324 -6.83 16.53 -3.64
C LEU A 324 -6.98 15.17 -2.93
N ARG A 325 -8.19 14.87 -2.44
CA ARG A 325 -8.55 13.53 -1.95
C ARG A 325 -8.59 12.58 -3.14
N GLN A 326 -7.99 11.40 -3.01
CA GLN A 326 -7.84 10.46 -4.13
C GLN A 326 -8.40 9.09 -3.77
N TYR A 327 -9.26 8.58 -4.64
CA TYR A 327 -9.78 7.22 -4.58
C TYR A 327 -9.34 6.45 -5.83
N HIS A 328 -8.99 5.19 -5.65
CA HIS A 328 -8.67 4.28 -6.74
C HIS A 328 -9.68 3.14 -6.79
N TRP A 329 -10.40 3.05 -7.90
CA TRP A 329 -11.49 2.12 -8.16
C TRP A 329 -11.10 1.25 -9.36
N PRO A 330 -10.32 0.18 -9.14
CA PRO A 330 -9.74 -0.60 -10.23
C PRO A 330 -10.83 -1.39 -10.95
N LEU A 331 -11.33 -0.83 -12.06
CA LEU A 331 -12.30 -1.50 -12.93
C LEU A 331 -11.58 -2.01 -14.18
N ASP A 332 -11.84 -3.25 -14.52
CA ASP A 332 -11.54 -3.79 -15.84
C ASP A 332 -12.19 -2.94 -16.92
N ASP A 333 -11.61 -2.91 -18.13
CA ASP A 333 -12.25 -2.21 -19.24
C ASP A 333 -13.39 -3.05 -19.82
N PRO A 334 -14.67 -2.68 -19.64
CA PRO A 334 -15.76 -3.45 -20.25
C PRO A 334 -15.71 -3.42 -21.78
N ALA A 335 -15.00 -2.46 -22.39
CA ALA A 335 -14.80 -2.42 -23.84
C ALA A 335 -13.76 -3.41 -24.36
N ALA A 336 -12.93 -4.01 -23.48
CA ALA A 336 -11.96 -5.04 -23.84
C ALA A 336 -12.58 -6.44 -23.91
N VAL A 337 -13.82 -6.62 -23.41
CA VAL A 337 -14.53 -7.90 -23.47
C VAL A 337 -14.95 -8.20 -24.90
N ALA A 338 -14.44 -9.30 -25.46
CA ALA A 338 -14.85 -9.84 -26.75
C ALA A 338 -15.84 -11.01 -26.54
N GLY A 339 -16.91 -11.05 -27.34
CA GLY A 339 -17.92 -12.09 -27.23
C GLY A 339 -19.23 -11.71 -27.92
N THR A 340 -20.30 -12.39 -27.53
CA THR A 340 -21.67 -12.06 -27.94
C THR A 340 -22.12 -10.71 -27.37
N ASP A 341 -23.09 -10.08 -28.02
CA ASP A 341 -23.75 -8.86 -27.52
C ASP A 341 -24.23 -8.98 -26.06
N ALA A 342 -24.65 -10.19 -25.66
CA ALA A 342 -25.10 -10.46 -24.29
C ALA A 342 -23.94 -10.46 -23.28
N GLU A 343 -22.78 -11.02 -23.65
CA GLU A 343 -21.58 -11.04 -22.82
C GLU A 343 -20.97 -9.65 -22.68
N ILE A 344 -20.92 -8.88 -23.78
CA ILE A 344 -20.47 -7.48 -23.76
C ILE A 344 -21.41 -6.66 -22.87
N GLN A 345 -22.74 -6.75 -23.07
CA GLN A 345 -23.70 -6.04 -22.24
C GLN A 345 -23.60 -6.45 -20.75
N ALA A 346 -23.33 -7.72 -20.45
CA ALA A 346 -23.12 -8.18 -19.08
C ALA A 346 -21.88 -7.54 -18.41
N ALA A 347 -20.78 -7.39 -19.15
CA ALA A 347 -19.57 -6.72 -18.64
C ALA A 347 -19.81 -5.24 -18.31
N PHE A 348 -20.56 -4.52 -19.16
CA PHE A 348 -20.93 -3.14 -18.87
C PHE A 348 -21.87 -3.03 -17.66
N ARG A 349 -22.83 -3.95 -17.50
CA ARG A 349 -23.69 -4.02 -16.30
C ARG A 349 -22.89 -4.28 -15.04
N ALA A 350 -21.98 -5.25 -15.05
CA ALA A 350 -21.10 -5.54 -13.91
C ALA A 350 -20.29 -4.31 -13.51
N THR A 351 -19.72 -3.59 -14.50
CA THR A 351 -18.99 -2.34 -14.27
C THR A 351 -19.89 -1.26 -13.65
N ARG A 352 -21.11 -1.06 -14.17
CA ARG A 352 -22.08 -0.10 -13.62
C ARG A 352 -22.42 -0.43 -12.17
N ASP A 353 -22.74 -1.69 -11.89
CA ASP A 353 -23.20 -2.13 -10.58
C ASP A 353 -22.10 -1.99 -9.53
N GLU A 354 -20.85 -2.22 -9.92
CA GLU A 354 -19.67 -2.02 -9.09
C GLU A 354 -19.41 -0.53 -8.78
N ILE A 355 -19.50 0.34 -9.80
CA ILE A 355 -19.45 1.80 -9.60
C ILE A 355 -20.54 2.25 -8.63
N GLU A 356 -21.76 1.72 -8.77
CA GLU A 356 -22.88 2.06 -7.91
C GLU A 356 -22.69 1.56 -6.47
N ARG A 357 -22.03 0.41 -6.28
CA ARG A 357 -21.64 -0.08 -4.95
C ARG A 357 -20.63 0.87 -4.30
N TRP A 358 -19.54 1.21 -4.98
CA TRP A 358 -18.53 2.12 -4.43
C TRP A 358 -19.04 3.53 -4.19
N LEU A 359 -19.94 4.05 -5.04
CA LEU A 359 -20.59 5.33 -4.79
C LEU A 359 -21.43 5.32 -3.51
N ARG A 360 -22.08 4.19 -3.17
CA ARG A 360 -22.82 4.07 -1.91
C ARG A 360 -21.87 4.10 -0.71
N GLU A 361 -20.80 3.34 -0.76
CA GLU A 361 -19.77 3.31 0.29
C GLU A 361 -19.12 4.69 0.47
N LEU A 362 -18.81 5.37 -0.63
CA LEU A 362 -18.26 6.73 -0.62
C LEU A 362 -19.22 7.71 0.07
N VAL A 363 -20.52 7.63 -0.22
CA VAL A 363 -21.55 8.47 0.42
C VAL A 363 -21.72 8.16 1.91
N GLU A 364 -21.68 6.88 2.28
CA GLU A 364 -21.74 6.46 3.68
C GLU A 364 -20.52 6.96 4.47
N GLY A 365 -19.33 6.98 3.84
CA GLY A 365 -18.12 7.54 4.44
C GLY A 365 -18.15 9.06 4.69
N PHE A 366 -19.08 9.79 4.04
CA PHE A 366 -19.27 11.23 4.25
C PHE A 366 -20.39 11.59 5.25
N ARG A 367 -21.16 10.61 5.73
CA ARG A 367 -22.15 10.79 6.81
C ARG A 367 -21.49 10.58 8.18
#